data_AF-A0A519GJ17-F1
#
_entry.id   AF-A0A519GJ17-F1
#
_cell.length_a   1.000
_cell.length_b   1.000
_cell.length_c   1.000
_cell.angle_alpha   90.00
_cell.angle_beta   90.00
_cell.angle_gamma   90.00
#
_symmetry.space_group_name_H-M   'P 1'
#
loop_
_entity.id
_entity.type
_entity.pdbx_description
1 polymer ?
#
loop_
_entity_poly.entity_id
_entity_poly.type
_entity_poly.pdbx_seq_one_letter_code
_entity_poly.pdbx_strand_id
1 'polypeptide(L)'
;MQTPSDMYFYEPAKGHGLPHDPFNAMVGPRPIGWISSQSKAGVLNLAPYSFFNAFNYTPPIVGFASIGAKDSLHNIQETGEFGWNLATRP
;
A
#
# COMPACT_ATOMS: atom_id res chain seq x y z
N MET A 1 42.58 8.60 12.95
CA MET A 1 41.20 9.14 13.04
C MET A 1 40.36 8.38 12.03
N GLN A 2 39.44 7.55 12.51
CA GLN A 2 38.52 6.80 11.64
C GLN A 2 37.42 7.78 11.21
N THR A 3 37.28 8.05 9.92
CA THR A 3 36.12 8.78 9.38
C THR A 3 34.86 7.97 9.74
N PRO A 4 33.80 8.58 10.31
CA PRO A 4 32.52 7.87 10.41
C PRO A 4 32.09 7.52 8.99
N SER A 5 31.74 6.26 8.74
CA SER A 5 31.15 5.87 7.46
C SER A 5 29.87 6.69 7.26
N ASP A 6 29.70 7.33 6.10
CA ASP A 6 28.48 8.06 5.69
C ASP A 6 27.24 7.15 5.52
N MET A 7 27.26 5.94 6.08
CA MET A 7 26.19 4.96 6.03
C MET A 7 25.34 5.04 7.28
N TYR A 8 24.06 5.36 7.10
CA TYR A 8 23.04 5.29 8.13
C TYR A 8 22.27 3.99 8.00
N PHE A 9 22.14 3.23 9.10
CA PHE A 9 21.34 2.01 9.15
C PHE A 9 19.99 2.30 9.78
N TYR A 10 18.90 2.11 9.03
CA TYR A 10 17.55 2.30 9.55
C TYR A 10 17.13 1.09 10.40
N GLU A 11 16.97 1.31 11.70
CA GLU A 11 16.50 0.31 12.66
C GLU A 11 15.09 0.68 13.17
N PRO A 12 14.00 0.22 12.54
CA PRO A 12 12.64 0.61 12.91
C PRO A 12 12.33 0.43 14.41
N ALA A 13 12.86 -0.65 15.02
CA ALA A 13 12.66 -0.96 16.42
C ALA A 13 13.24 0.08 17.40
N LYS A 14 14.23 0.87 16.97
CA LYS A 14 14.85 1.93 17.77
C LYS A 14 14.20 3.31 17.57
N GLY A 15 13.20 3.39 16.67
CA GLY A 15 12.66 4.65 16.20
C GLY A 15 13.60 5.36 15.22
N HIS A 16 13.08 6.33 14.47
CA HIS A 16 13.84 7.03 13.43
C HIS A 16 14.30 8.45 13.80
N GLY A 17 13.74 9.08 14.83
CA GLY A 17 14.12 10.45 15.26
C GLY A 17 13.79 11.58 14.28
N LEU A 18 13.19 11.27 13.12
CA LEU A 18 12.76 12.22 12.09
C LEU A 18 11.32 12.71 12.32
N PRO A 19 10.92 13.89 11.78
CA PRO A 19 9.53 14.39 11.88
C PRO A 19 8.48 13.47 11.24
N HIS A 20 8.87 12.68 10.25
CA HIS A 20 8.02 11.72 9.53
C HIS A 20 8.76 10.39 9.37
N ASP A 21 7.99 9.30 9.29
CA ASP A 21 8.55 7.96 9.07
C ASP A 21 9.25 7.88 7.70
N PRO A 22 10.56 7.57 7.67
CA PRO A 22 11.33 7.50 6.42
C PRO A 22 10.94 6.32 5.53
N PHE A 23 10.21 5.31 6.04
CA PHE A 23 9.88 4.07 5.32
C PHE A 23 9.24 4.35 3.96
N ASN A 24 8.24 5.23 3.93
CA ASN A 24 7.55 5.58 2.69
C ASN A 24 8.43 6.32 1.69
N ALA A 25 9.51 6.96 2.12
CA ALA A 25 10.48 7.61 1.24
C ALA A 25 11.50 6.60 0.67
N MET A 26 11.81 5.54 1.41
CA MET A 26 12.74 4.49 0.97
C MET A 26 12.11 3.52 -0.04
N VAL A 27 10.80 3.28 0.06
CA VAL A 27 10.08 2.38 -0.84
C VAL A 27 9.35 3.19 -1.90
N GLY A 28 10.03 3.56 -2.98
CA GLY A 28 9.46 4.32 -4.10
C GLY A 28 10.27 4.22 -5.41
N PRO A 29 9.68 4.64 -6.56
CA PRO A 29 8.30 5.10 -6.73
C PRO A 29 7.30 3.96 -6.55
N ARG A 30 6.16 4.24 -5.91
CA ARG A 30 5.09 3.23 -5.72
C ARG A 30 4.00 3.43 -6.76
N PRO A 31 3.55 2.36 -7.45
CA PRO A 31 2.34 2.46 -8.25
C PRO A 31 1.16 2.81 -7.35
N ILE A 32 0.29 3.70 -7.83
CA ILE A 32 -0.96 4.01 -7.15
C ILE A 32 -2.05 3.14 -7.76
N GLY A 33 -2.65 2.31 -6.92
CA GLY A 33 -3.81 1.52 -7.26
C GLY A 33 -5.10 2.17 -6.80
N TRP A 34 -6.10 2.22 -7.67
CA TRP A 34 -7.46 2.59 -7.32
C TRP A 34 -8.29 1.34 -7.11
N ILE A 35 -8.71 1.10 -5.86
CA ILE A 35 -9.50 -0.06 -5.48
C ILE A 35 -10.98 0.33 -5.49
N SER A 36 -11.72 -0.23 -6.45
CA SER A 36 -13.18 -0.12 -6.49
C SER A 36 -13.80 -1.27 -5.70
N SER A 37 -14.81 -0.97 -4.90
CA SER A 37 -15.51 -1.93 -4.05
C SER A 37 -16.97 -1.54 -3.90
N GLN A 38 -17.82 -2.49 -3.53
CA GLN A 38 -19.24 -2.25 -3.28
C GLN A 38 -19.64 -2.90 -1.95
N SER A 39 -20.40 -2.19 -1.13
CA SER A 39 -20.96 -2.76 0.10
C SER A 39 -22.13 -3.70 -0.22
N LYS A 40 -22.56 -4.54 0.74
CA LYS A 40 -23.77 -5.36 0.56
C LYS A 40 -25.06 -4.56 0.28
N ALA A 41 -25.09 -3.30 0.70
CA ALA A 41 -26.20 -2.38 0.43
C ALA A 41 -26.12 -1.74 -0.97
N GLY A 42 -25.13 -2.10 -1.79
CA GLY A 42 -24.93 -1.58 -3.14
C GLY A 42 -24.16 -0.26 -3.21
N VAL A 43 -23.68 0.28 -2.07
CA VAL A 43 -22.94 1.55 -2.04
C VAL A 43 -21.57 1.37 -2.65
N LEU A 44 -21.26 2.16 -3.68
CA LEU A 44 -19.97 2.14 -4.37
C LEU A 44 -18.91 2.94 -3.62
N ASN A 45 -17.69 2.41 -3.58
CA ASN A 45 -16.53 3.06 -2.99
C ASN A 45 -15.31 2.92 -3.91
N LEU A 46 -14.49 3.97 -3.97
CA LEU A 46 -13.26 4.02 -4.75
C LEU A 46 -12.17 4.72 -3.94
N ALA A 47 -11.07 4.01 -3.64
CA ALA A 47 -10.01 4.55 -2.78
C ALA A 47 -8.61 4.27 -3.34
N PRO A 48 -7.65 5.22 -3.20
CA PRO A 48 -6.28 5.04 -3.64
C PRO A 48 -5.43 4.31 -2.59
N TYR A 49 -4.59 3.38 -3.05
CA TYR A 49 -3.66 2.60 -2.26
C TYR A 49 -2.28 2.59 -2.92
N SER A 50 -1.24 2.96 -2.17
CA SER A 50 0.15 2.90 -2.67
C SER A 50 0.88 1.59 -2.31
N PHE A 51 0.29 0.76 -1.46
CA PHE A 51 0.80 -0.59 -1.15
C PHE A 51 0.04 -1.56 -2.06
N PHE A 52 0.48 -1.64 -3.31
CA PHE A 52 -0.26 -2.21 -4.43
C PHE A 52 0.73 -2.91 -5.37
N ASN A 53 0.56 -4.23 -5.59
CA ASN A 53 1.53 -4.99 -6.38
C ASN A 53 0.96 -6.32 -6.90
N ALA A 54 1.69 -6.93 -7.83
CA ALA A 54 1.61 -8.35 -8.12
C ALA A 54 2.46 -9.15 -7.11
N PHE A 55 1.96 -10.32 -6.70
CA PHE A 55 2.59 -11.19 -5.72
C PHE A 55 3.09 -12.51 -6.32
N ASN A 56 2.48 -12.98 -7.40
CA ASN A 56 2.86 -14.26 -8.01
C ASN A 56 2.44 -14.34 -9.48
N TYR A 57 3.15 -15.16 -10.26
CA TYR A 57 2.82 -15.44 -11.67
C TYR A 57 1.90 -16.68 -11.82
N THR A 58 2.11 -17.74 -11.04
CA THR A 58 1.36 -19.00 -11.17
C THR A 58 0.97 -19.59 -9.80
N PRO A 59 -0.31 -19.52 -9.37
CA PRO A 59 -1.37 -18.76 -10.03
C PRO A 59 -1.08 -17.25 -9.99
N PRO A 60 -1.62 -16.46 -10.93
CA PRO A 60 -1.45 -15.01 -10.93
C PRO A 60 -2.15 -14.43 -9.70
N ILE A 61 -1.39 -13.73 -8.84
CA ILE A 61 -1.92 -13.10 -7.63
C ILE A 61 -1.56 -11.62 -7.67
N VAL A 62 -2.57 -10.78 -7.50
CA VAL A 62 -2.44 -9.33 -7.24
C VAL A 62 -3.05 -9.01 -5.89
N GLY A 63 -2.67 -7.87 -5.33
CA GLY A 63 -3.34 -7.39 -4.14
C GLY A 63 -2.91 -5.99 -3.74
N PHE A 64 -3.45 -5.56 -2.61
CA PHE A 64 -3.14 -4.29 -1.98
C PHE A 64 -3.21 -4.45 -0.46
N ALA A 65 -2.60 -3.54 0.29
CA ALA A 65 -2.68 -3.51 1.74
C ALA A 65 -3.38 -2.24 2.24
N SER A 66 -4.28 -2.41 3.21
CA SER A 66 -4.97 -1.31 3.88
C SER A 66 -4.37 -1.04 5.26
N ILE A 67 -4.09 0.24 5.55
CA ILE A 67 -3.79 0.67 6.91
C ILE A 67 -5.12 0.84 7.64
N GLY A 68 -5.39 -0.08 8.56
CA GLY A 68 -6.67 -0.15 9.27
C GLY A 68 -7.83 -0.64 8.40
N ALA A 69 -8.98 -0.79 9.05
CA ALA A 69 -10.20 -1.28 8.44
C ALA A 69 -11.00 -0.12 7.81
N LYS A 70 -10.67 0.18 6.56
CA LYS A 70 -11.37 1.18 5.72
C LYS A 70 -12.53 0.53 4.95
N ASP A 71 -13.39 1.35 4.37
CA ASP A 71 -14.57 0.89 3.61
C ASP A 71 -14.23 -0.12 2.50
N SER A 72 -13.13 0.08 1.75
CA SER A 72 -12.72 -0.92 0.75
C SER A 72 -12.47 -2.28 1.36
N LEU A 73 -11.79 -2.36 2.51
CA LEU A 73 -11.52 -3.64 3.17
C LEU A 73 -12.80 -4.28 3.70
N HIS A 74 -13.67 -3.50 4.36
CA HIS A 74 -14.96 -4.01 4.86
C HIS A 74 -15.83 -4.53 3.71
N ASN A 75 -15.99 -3.74 2.65
CA ASN A 75 -16.76 -4.14 1.47
C ASN A 75 -16.23 -5.46 0.89
N ILE A 76 -14.91 -5.59 0.71
CA ILE A 76 -14.28 -6.79 0.14
C ILE A 76 -14.42 -8.01 1.06
N GLN A 77 -14.32 -7.83 2.37
CA GLN A 77 -14.54 -8.92 3.33
C GLN A 77 -15.99 -9.41 3.28
N GLU A 78 -16.95 -8.52 3.04
CA GLU A 78 -18.36 -8.84 2.97
C GLU A 78 -18.80 -9.47 1.63
N THR A 79 -18.22 -9.02 0.52
CA THR A 79 -18.66 -9.41 -0.84
C THR A 79 -17.71 -10.38 -1.53
N GLY A 80 -16.43 -10.42 -1.12
CA GLY A 80 -15.39 -11.26 -1.73
C GLY A 80 -14.80 -10.68 -3.03
N GLU A 81 -15.19 -9.47 -3.44
CA GLU A 81 -14.87 -8.94 -4.77
C GLU A 81 -14.40 -7.47 -4.73
N PHE A 82 -13.50 -7.12 -5.65
CA PHE A 82 -13.09 -5.73 -5.92
C PHE A 82 -12.49 -5.58 -7.31
N GLY A 83 -12.41 -4.33 -7.78
CA GLY A 83 -11.62 -3.96 -8.95
C GLY A 83 -10.24 -3.42 -8.57
N TRP A 84 -9.23 -3.86 -9.31
CA TRP A 84 -7.83 -3.45 -9.14
C TRP A 84 -7.43 -2.59 -10.34
N ASN A 85 -7.41 -1.27 -10.18
CA ASN A 85 -7.17 -0.35 -11.29
C ASN A 85 -5.82 0.34 -11.14
N LEU A 86 -4.91 0.12 -12.10
CA LEU A 86 -3.63 0.83 -12.13
C LEU A 86 -3.87 2.28 -12.57
N ALA A 87 -3.43 3.26 -11.77
CA ALA A 87 -3.46 4.65 -12.18
C ALA A 87 -2.49 4.88 -13.35
N THR A 88 -3.00 5.44 -14.44
CA THR A 88 -2.20 5.89 -15.58
C THR A 88 -2.14 7.41 -15.64
N ARG A 89 -1.35 7.95 -16.58
CA ARG A 89 -1.42 9.37 -16.93
C ARG A 89 -2.78 9.67 -17.61
N PRO A 90 -3.31 10.91 -17.48
CA PRO A 90 -4.42 11.38 -18.30
C PRO A 90 -4.10 11.29 -19.80
#